data_AF-A0A379X417-F1
#
_entry.id   AF-A0A379X417-F1
#
_cell.length_a   1.000
_cell.length_b   1.000
_cell.length_c   1.000
_cell.angle_alpha   90.00
_cell.angle_beta   90.00
_cell.angle_gamma   90.00
#
_symmetry.space_group_name_H-M   'P 1'
#
loop_
_entity.id
_entity.type
_entity.pdbx_description
1 polymer ?
#
loop_
_entity_poly.entity_id
_entity_poly.type
_entity_poly.pdbx_seq_one_letter_code
_entity_poly.pdbx_strand_id
1 'polypeptide(L)'
;MRARCEQQPENDLYQAALLLLEASQRHILRYAVLAEQQAERCPDARRRQELLTIAANSRHNAQHKPQTFWQACQLFWYMNIILQYESNASSLSLGRFDQYMLPFYQTSLTQGDDPAFLKELLESLWVKCNDIVLLRSTSSARYFAGFPTGYTALLGGLTESGRSAVNVLSFLCLDAYQSVQLPQPNLACALTR
;
A
#
# COMPACT_ATOMS: atom_id res chain seq x y z
N MET A 1 3.24 -4.20 21.82
CA MET A 1 3.04 -2.84 22.37
C MET A 1 2.34 -2.87 23.73
N ARG A 2 1.20 -3.56 23.87
CA ARG A 2 0.49 -3.72 25.16
C ARG A 2 1.39 -4.08 26.35
N ALA A 3 2.20 -5.13 26.23
CA ALA A 3 3.17 -5.50 27.28
C ALA A 3 4.18 -4.39 27.63
N ARG A 4 4.56 -3.53 26.68
CA ARG A 4 5.44 -2.38 26.94
C ARG A 4 4.71 -1.27 27.70
N CYS A 5 3.43 -1.04 27.39
CA CYS A 5 2.58 -0.10 28.12
C CYS A 5 2.31 -0.58 29.56
N GLU A 6 2.12 -1.88 29.77
CA GLU A 6 1.96 -2.47 31.10
C GLU A 6 3.24 -2.35 31.95
N GLN A 7 4.41 -2.56 31.34
CA GLN A 7 5.71 -2.42 32.02
C GLN A 7 6.09 -0.96 32.30
N GLN A 8 5.62 -0.01 31.49
CA GLN A 8 5.93 1.42 31.59
C GLN A 8 4.65 2.25 31.39
N PRO A 9 3.73 2.27 32.38
CA PRO A 9 2.43 2.91 32.22
C PRO A 9 2.53 4.43 32.00
N GLU A 10 3.51 5.08 32.63
CA GLU A 10 3.79 6.52 32.53
C GLU A 10 4.51 6.94 31.22
N ASN A 11 4.82 6.00 30.33
CA ASN A 11 5.51 6.30 29.09
C ASN A 11 4.50 6.72 28.00
N ASP A 12 4.30 8.03 27.87
CA ASP A 12 3.36 8.63 26.91
C ASP A 12 3.57 8.16 25.46
N LEU A 13 4.83 7.96 25.04
CA LEU A 13 5.14 7.49 23.69
C LEU A 13 4.57 6.08 23.44
N TYR A 14 4.69 5.18 24.42
CA TYR A 14 4.16 3.82 24.29
C TYR A 14 2.63 3.81 24.29
N GLN A 15 2.01 4.63 25.13
CA GLN A 15 0.55 4.78 25.16
C GLN A 15 0.03 5.33 23.82
N ALA A 16 0.65 6.40 23.32
CA ALA A 16 0.31 6.99 22.03
C ALA A 16 0.50 5.99 20.87
N ALA A 17 1.61 5.25 20.86
CA ALA A 17 1.85 4.21 19.84
C ALA A 17 0.82 3.08 19.91
N LEU A 18 0.41 2.63 21.10
CA LEU A 18 -0.64 1.63 21.26
C LEU A 18 -1.97 2.14 20.72
N LEU A 19 -2.36 3.36 21.08
CA LEU A 19 -3.60 4.00 20.60
C LEU A 19 -3.62 4.11 19.08
N LEU A 20 -2.50 4.52 18.46
CA LEU A 20 -2.36 4.62 17.01
C LEU A 20 -2.50 3.24 16.33
N LEU A 21 -1.84 2.21 16.88
CA LEU A 21 -1.96 0.84 16.36
C LEU A 21 -3.41 0.34 16.43
N GLU A 22 -4.09 0.52 17.56
CA GLU A 22 -5.49 0.11 17.72
C GLU A 22 -6.44 0.91 16.82
N ALA A 23 -6.22 2.21 16.66
CA ALA A 23 -6.96 3.03 15.71
C ALA A 23 -6.77 2.57 14.27
N SER A 24 -5.54 2.20 13.90
CA SER A 24 -5.20 1.66 12.57
C SER A 24 -5.90 0.33 12.30
N GLN A 25 -5.89 -0.58 13.27
CA GLN A 25 -6.63 -1.85 13.19
C GLN A 25 -8.13 -1.63 13.03
N ARG A 26 -8.73 -0.72 13.82
CA ARG A 26 -10.14 -0.37 13.68
C ARG A 26 -10.46 0.23 12.32
N HIS A 27 -9.58 1.06 11.77
CA HIS A 27 -9.75 1.63 10.43
C HIS A 27 -9.82 0.53 9.37
N ILE A 28 -8.88 -0.42 9.38
CA ILE A 28 -8.85 -1.56 8.45
C ILE A 28 -10.13 -2.42 8.60
N LEU A 29 -10.52 -2.74 9.84
CA LEU A 29 -11.69 -3.59 10.12
C LEU A 29 -13.01 -2.94 9.66
N ARG A 30 -13.12 -1.61 9.65
CA ARG A 30 -14.29 -0.92 9.08
C ARG A 30 -14.47 -1.19 7.60
N TYR A 31 -13.37 -1.27 6.84
CA TYR A 31 -13.43 -1.64 5.43
C TYR A 31 -13.78 -3.11 5.22
N ALA A 32 -13.36 -4.01 6.14
CA ALA A 32 -13.79 -5.40 6.10
C ALA A 32 -15.32 -5.53 6.21
N VAL A 33 -15.89 -4.85 7.22
CA VAL A 33 -17.35 -4.83 7.44
C VAL A 33 -18.08 -4.20 6.24
N LEU A 34 -17.55 -3.10 5.69
CA LEU A 34 -18.15 -2.46 4.51
C LEU A 34 -18.14 -3.40 3.28
N ALA A 35 -17.04 -4.11 3.05
CA ALA A 35 -16.91 -5.03 1.93
C ALA A 35 -17.87 -6.23 2.08
N GLU A 36 -18.04 -6.78 3.28
CA GLU A 36 -19.05 -7.81 3.57
C GLU A 36 -20.47 -7.33 3.27
N GLN A 37 -20.84 -6.14 3.76
CA GLN A 37 -22.16 -5.54 3.51
C GLN A 37 -22.42 -5.28 2.02
N GLN A 38 -21.38 -4.90 1.27
CA GLN A 38 -21.48 -4.74 -0.18
C GLN A 38 -21.60 -6.10 -0.88
N ALA A 39 -20.91 -7.12 -0.41
CA ALA A 39 -20.96 -8.47 -0.96
C ALA A 39 -22.37 -9.08 -0.83
N GLU A 40 -23.02 -8.90 0.32
CA GLU A 40 -24.39 -9.36 0.58
C GLU A 40 -25.41 -8.82 -0.45
N ARG A 41 -25.19 -7.59 -0.90
CA ARG A 41 -26.07 -6.88 -1.84
C ARG A 41 -25.58 -6.96 -3.29
N CYS A 42 -24.51 -7.70 -3.56
CA CYS A 42 -23.90 -7.78 -4.88
C CYS A 42 -24.52 -8.94 -5.69
N PRO A 43 -25.22 -8.65 -6.80
CA PRO A 43 -25.81 -9.69 -7.65
C PRO A 43 -24.76 -10.43 -8.48
N ASP A 44 -23.68 -9.75 -8.86
CA ASP A 44 -22.59 -10.33 -9.65
C ASP A 44 -21.72 -11.25 -8.78
N ALA A 45 -21.65 -12.53 -9.15
CA ALA A 45 -20.99 -13.55 -8.33
C ALA A 45 -19.47 -13.33 -8.24
N ARG A 46 -18.83 -12.87 -9.31
CA ARG A 46 -17.40 -12.60 -9.35
C ARG A 46 -17.06 -11.42 -8.42
N ARG A 47 -17.78 -10.31 -8.56
CA ARG A 47 -17.59 -9.11 -7.74
C ARG A 47 -17.91 -9.38 -6.27
N ARG A 48 -18.94 -10.18 -5.99
CA ARG A 48 -19.23 -10.64 -4.63
C ARG A 48 -18.03 -11.38 -4.03
N GLN A 49 -17.42 -12.29 -4.78
CA GLN A 49 -16.23 -13.01 -4.30
C GLN A 49 -15.04 -12.07 -4.07
N GLU A 50 -14.81 -11.10 -4.96
CA GLU A 50 -13.77 -10.08 -4.76
C GLU A 50 -13.98 -9.29 -3.46
N LEU A 51 -15.22 -8.87 -3.18
CA LEU A 51 -15.57 -8.14 -1.96
C LEU A 51 -15.35 -8.99 -0.69
N LEU A 52 -15.73 -10.27 -0.73
CA LEU A 52 -15.46 -11.21 0.37
C LEU A 52 -13.95 -11.40 0.59
N THR A 53 -13.17 -11.49 -0.49
CA THR A 53 -11.70 -11.57 -0.41
C THR A 53 -11.09 -10.29 0.17
N ILE A 54 -11.57 -9.10 -0.24
CA ILE A 54 -11.17 -7.81 0.34
C ILE A 54 -11.43 -7.79 1.85
N ALA A 55 -12.59 -8.29 2.30
CA ALA A 55 -12.92 -8.36 3.71
C ALA A 55 -12.01 -9.32 4.47
N ALA A 56 -11.80 -10.53 3.95
CA ALA A 56 -10.93 -11.53 4.56
C ALA A 56 -9.48 -11.03 4.69
N ASN A 57 -8.93 -10.43 3.63
CA ASN A 57 -7.59 -9.84 3.63
C ASN A 57 -7.49 -8.68 4.64
N SER A 58 -8.50 -7.83 4.72
CA SER A 58 -8.55 -6.73 5.70
C SER A 58 -8.54 -7.26 7.14
N ARG A 59 -9.33 -8.30 7.46
CA ARG A 59 -9.34 -8.93 8.79
C ARG A 59 -8.00 -9.56 9.12
N HIS A 60 -7.37 -10.23 8.16
CA HIS A 60 -6.02 -10.80 8.32
C HIS A 60 -5.00 -9.71 8.62
N ASN A 61 -4.92 -8.69 7.78
CA ASN A 61 -3.95 -7.58 7.86
C ASN A 61 -4.10 -6.74 9.13
N ALA A 62 -5.29 -6.69 9.73
CA ALA A 62 -5.48 -6.01 11.00
C ALA A 62 -4.71 -6.68 12.16
N GLN A 63 -4.35 -7.96 12.05
CA GLN A 63 -3.73 -8.69 13.17
C GLN A 63 -2.41 -9.38 12.80
N HIS A 64 -2.19 -9.63 11.52
CA HIS A 64 -1.09 -10.45 11.04
C HIS A 64 -0.32 -9.75 9.92
N LYS A 65 0.95 -10.14 9.77
CA LYS A 65 1.74 -9.77 8.60
C LYS A 65 1.06 -10.29 7.31
N PRO A 66 1.12 -9.55 6.20
CA PRO A 66 0.61 -10.04 4.93
C PRO A 66 1.39 -11.29 4.52
N GLN A 67 0.73 -12.19 3.80
CA GLN A 67 1.31 -13.45 3.33
C GLN A 67 1.23 -13.58 1.80
N THR A 68 0.23 -12.94 1.18
CA THR A 68 0.03 -12.90 -0.27
C THR A 68 0.30 -11.51 -0.82
N PHE A 69 0.47 -11.40 -2.13
CA PHE A 69 0.65 -10.11 -2.79
C PHE A 69 -0.56 -9.19 -2.59
N TRP A 70 -1.79 -9.73 -2.66
CA TRP A 70 -3.01 -8.97 -2.38
C TRP A 70 -3.02 -8.39 -0.97
N GLN A 71 -2.73 -9.22 0.04
CA GLN A 71 -2.66 -8.74 1.41
C GLN A 71 -1.59 -7.64 1.56
N ALA A 72 -0.43 -7.80 0.94
CA ALA A 72 0.65 -6.82 0.99
C ALA A 72 0.24 -5.48 0.34
N CYS A 73 -0.31 -5.51 -0.88
CA CYS A 73 -0.79 -4.31 -1.58
C CYS A 73 -1.88 -3.58 -0.78
N GLN A 74 -2.81 -4.33 -0.19
CA GLN A 74 -3.90 -3.75 0.58
C GLN A 74 -3.42 -3.13 1.91
N LEU A 75 -2.53 -3.81 2.65
CA LEU A 75 -1.94 -3.25 3.86
C LEU A 75 -1.11 -2.01 3.55
N PHE A 76 -0.29 -2.08 2.50
CA PHE A 76 0.48 -0.94 2.00
C PHE A 76 -0.42 0.26 1.74
N TRP A 77 -1.54 0.07 1.05
CA TRP A 77 -2.48 1.17 0.79
C TRP A 77 -3.13 1.73 2.07
N TYR A 78 -3.56 0.87 2.99
CA TYR A 78 -4.10 1.32 4.28
C TYR A 78 -3.11 2.18 5.05
N MET A 79 -1.84 1.79 5.10
CA MET A 79 -0.81 2.57 5.79
C MET A 79 -0.61 3.94 5.14
N ASN A 80 -0.63 4.01 3.80
CA ASN A 80 -0.56 5.29 3.09
C ASN A 80 -1.74 6.21 3.46
N ILE A 81 -2.97 5.69 3.51
CA ILE A 81 -4.16 6.46 3.92
C ILE A 81 -4.07 6.91 5.39
N ILE A 82 -3.67 6.02 6.30
CA ILE A 82 -3.57 6.33 7.73
C ILE A 82 -2.54 7.44 7.97
N LEU A 83 -1.38 7.38 7.32
CA LEU A 83 -0.36 8.43 7.41
C LEU A 83 -0.87 9.79 6.91
N GLN A 84 -1.73 9.81 5.88
CA GLN A 84 -2.35 11.04 5.41
C GLN A 84 -3.46 11.57 6.33
N TYR A 85 -4.07 10.73 7.16
CA TYR A 85 -4.96 11.22 8.22
C TYR A 85 -4.19 11.79 9.41
N GLU A 86 -3.03 11.23 9.72
CA GLU A 86 -2.18 11.74 10.80
C GLU A 86 -1.63 13.13 10.50
N SER A 87 -1.27 13.37 9.23
CA SER A 87 -0.76 14.66 8.78
C SER A 87 -1.09 14.87 7.30
N ASN A 88 -1.33 16.12 6.90
CA ASN A 88 -1.39 16.53 5.49
C ASN A 88 0.02 16.54 4.88
N ALA A 89 0.69 15.39 4.93
CA ALA A 89 2.09 15.23 4.61
C ALA A 89 2.28 15.07 3.10
N SER A 90 3.12 15.92 2.52
CA SER A 90 3.66 15.67 1.19
C SER A 90 4.83 14.70 1.26
N SER A 91 5.05 13.97 0.17
CA SER A 91 6.24 13.15 -0.06
C SER A 91 6.39 11.90 0.81
N LEU A 92 5.27 11.26 1.19
CA LEU A 92 5.29 9.89 1.68
C LEU A 92 5.77 8.97 0.54
N SER A 93 7.06 8.68 0.53
CA SER A 93 7.68 7.91 -0.56
C SER A 93 7.44 6.43 -0.37
N LEU A 94 7.13 5.73 -1.46
CA LEU A 94 6.92 4.29 -1.47
C LEU A 94 8.24 3.52 -1.33
N GLY A 95 9.38 4.18 -1.55
CA GLY A 95 10.71 3.59 -1.36
C GLY A 95 11.01 2.51 -2.39
N ARG A 96 11.81 1.50 -2.00
CA ARG A 96 12.22 0.38 -2.87
C ARG A 96 11.09 -0.66 -3.03
N PHE A 97 9.97 -0.22 -3.60
CA PHE A 97 8.72 -1.00 -3.70
C PHE A 97 8.95 -2.38 -4.32
N ASP A 98 9.72 -2.45 -5.39
CA ASP A 98 10.05 -3.68 -6.10
C ASP A 98 10.87 -4.68 -5.27
N GLN A 99 11.51 -4.27 -4.18
CA GLN A 99 12.30 -5.16 -3.34
C GLN A 99 11.49 -5.75 -2.19
N TYR A 100 10.82 -4.91 -1.39
CA TYR A 100 10.08 -5.40 -0.21
C TYR A 100 8.76 -6.07 -0.57
N MET A 101 8.21 -5.81 -1.76
CA MET A 101 6.98 -6.46 -2.24
C MET A 101 7.24 -7.78 -2.98
N LEU A 102 8.46 -7.98 -3.49
CA LEU A 102 8.82 -9.16 -4.30
C LEU A 102 8.55 -10.50 -3.58
N PRO A 103 8.87 -10.69 -2.28
CA PRO A 103 8.60 -11.96 -1.61
C PRO A 103 7.11 -12.33 -1.60
N PHE A 104 6.21 -11.35 -1.45
CA PHE A 104 4.77 -11.58 -1.47
C PHE A 104 4.28 -11.92 -2.88
N TYR A 105 4.82 -11.26 -3.91
CA TYR A 105 4.54 -11.56 -5.30
C TYR A 105 4.95 -13.00 -5.65
N GLN A 106 6.17 -13.41 -5.30
CA GLN A 106 6.67 -14.76 -5.53
C GLN A 106 5.87 -15.83 -4.76
N THR A 107 5.45 -15.52 -3.53
CA THR A 107 4.61 -16.43 -2.73
C THR A 107 3.26 -16.65 -3.39
N SER A 108 2.58 -15.58 -3.82
CA SER A 108 1.31 -15.67 -4.55
C SER A 108 1.42 -16.51 -5.83
N LEU A 109 2.46 -16.29 -6.64
CA LEU A 109 2.72 -17.11 -7.83
C LEU A 109 2.90 -18.60 -7.50
N THR A 110 3.63 -18.90 -6.43
CA THR A 110 3.88 -20.29 -6.00
C THR A 110 2.60 -20.96 -5.47
N GLN A 111 1.68 -20.18 -4.92
CA GLN A 111 0.35 -20.63 -4.48
C GLN A 111 -0.64 -20.82 -5.64
N GLY A 112 -0.25 -20.46 -6.87
CA GLY A 112 -1.05 -20.64 -8.07
C GLY A 112 -1.91 -19.44 -8.44
N ASP A 113 -1.68 -18.26 -7.86
CA ASP A 113 -2.34 -17.03 -8.31
C ASP A 113 -1.95 -16.72 -9.77
N ASP A 114 -2.93 -16.33 -10.58
CA ASP A 114 -2.70 -15.96 -11.98
C ASP A 114 -1.81 -14.69 -12.07
N PRO A 115 -0.67 -14.74 -12.80
CA PRO A 115 0.17 -13.57 -13.03
C PRO A 115 -0.58 -12.36 -13.59
N ALA A 116 -1.56 -12.57 -14.47
CA ALA A 116 -2.34 -11.48 -15.05
C ALA A 116 -3.20 -10.78 -13.97
N PHE A 117 -3.78 -11.55 -13.06
CA PHE A 117 -4.50 -11.02 -11.92
C PHE A 117 -3.59 -10.23 -10.96
N LEU A 118 -2.38 -10.74 -10.67
CA LEU A 118 -1.43 -10.00 -9.83
C LEU A 118 -0.97 -8.68 -10.47
N LYS A 119 -0.86 -8.63 -11.81
CA LYS A 119 -0.60 -7.40 -12.55
C LYS A 119 -1.77 -6.41 -12.45
N GLU A 120 -3.01 -6.87 -12.62
CA GLU A 120 -4.21 -6.03 -12.45
C GLU A 120 -4.31 -5.46 -11.03
N LEU A 121 -3.95 -6.24 -10.02
CA LEU A 121 -3.90 -5.79 -8.63
C LEU A 121 -2.85 -4.68 -8.43
N LEU A 122 -1.69 -4.80 -9.07
CA LEU A 122 -0.64 -3.77 -9.06
C LEU A 122 -1.13 -2.49 -9.76
N GLU A 123 -1.75 -2.62 -10.92
CA GLU A 123 -2.33 -1.49 -11.66
C GLU A 123 -3.43 -0.79 -10.84
N SER A 124 -4.28 -1.55 -10.16
CA SER A 124 -5.29 -1.02 -9.25
C SER A 124 -4.65 -0.20 -8.12
N LEU A 125 -3.52 -0.64 -7.57
CA LEU A 125 -2.77 0.13 -6.57
C LEU A 125 -2.19 1.43 -7.17
N TRP A 126 -1.72 1.41 -8.41
CA TRP A 126 -1.23 2.60 -9.11
C TRP A 126 -2.34 3.62 -9.32
N VAL A 127 -3.53 3.16 -9.71
CA VAL A 127 -4.73 4.00 -9.76
C VAL A 127 -4.99 4.62 -8.39
N LYS A 128 -4.94 3.82 -7.32
CA LYS A 128 -5.13 4.30 -5.95
C LYS A 128 -4.16 5.39 -5.52
N CYS A 129 -2.89 5.32 -5.93
CA CYS A 129 -1.90 6.37 -5.65
C CYS A 129 -2.30 7.78 -6.15
N ASN A 130 -3.32 7.89 -7.02
CA ASN A 130 -3.86 9.14 -7.53
C ASN A 130 -5.15 9.61 -6.83
N ASP A 131 -5.71 8.82 -5.91
CA ASP A 131 -6.94 9.19 -5.17
C ASP A 131 -6.69 10.29 -4.12
N ILE A 132 -5.44 10.47 -3.69
CA ILE A 132 -5.10 11.37 -2.59
C ILE A 132 -4.83 12.77 -3.12
N VAL A 133 -5.54 13.75 -2.57
CA VAL A 133 -5.39 15.17 -2.91
C VAL A 133 -4.95 15.94 -1.66
N LEU A 134 -3.79 16.60 -1.75
CA LEU A 134 -3.28 17.43 -0.67
C LEU A 134 -3.87 18.84 -0.76
N LEU A 135 -4.53 19.28 0.30
CA LEU A 135 -5.04 20.65 0.39
C LEU A 135 -3.88 21.61 0.65
N ARG A 136 -3.78 22.64 -0.19
CA ARG A 136 -2.73 23.67 -0.11
C ARG A 136 -3.35 25.06 -0.16
N SER A 137 -2.69 26.02 0.50
CA SER A 137 -3.04 27.43 0.35
C SER A 137 -2.80 27.91 -1.08
N THR A 138 -3.52 28.96 -1.51
CA THR A 138 -3.39 29.53 -2.86
C THR A 138 -1.95 29.92 -3.21
N SER A 139 -1.19 30.45 -2.25
CA SER A 139 0.21 30.82 -2.45
C SER A 139 1.10 29.59 -2.64
N SER A 140 0.90 28.53 -1.85
CA SER A 140 1.65 27.27 -1.98
C SER A 140 1.30 26.53 -3.28
N ALA A 141 0.02 26.50 -3.67
CA ALA A 141 -0.45 25.80 -4.86
C ALA A 141 0.23 26.25 -6.16
N ARG A 142 0.69 27.51 -6.25
CA ARG A 142 1.46 28.01 -7.40
C ARG A 142 2.79 27.30 -7.61
N TYR A 143 3.42 26.83 -6.53
CA TYR A 143 4.70 26.11 -6.56
C TYR A 143 4.52 24.60 -6.63
N PHE A 144 3.30 24.10 -6.39
CA PHE A 144 2.94 22.68 -6.37
C PHE A 144 1.72 22.43 -7.25
N ALA A 145 1.76 22.92 -8.49
CA ALA A 145 0.68 22.74 -9.45
C ALA A 145 0.55 21.26 -9.86
N GLY A 146 -0.69 20.81 -10.16
CA GLY A 146 -0.96 19.44 -10.60
C GLY A 146 -1.18 18.42 -9.48
N PHE A 147 -1.49 18.87 -8.26
CA PHE A 147 -1.75 18.03 -7.08
C PHE A 147 -0.66 16.98 -6.78
N PRO A 148 0.64 17.33 -6.77
CA PRO A 148 1.69 16.37 -6.48
C PRO A 148 1.60 15.92 -5.01
N THR A 149 1.40 14.62 -4.81
CA THR A 149 1.46 13.97 -3.49
C THR A 149 2.89 13.59 -3.12
N GLY A 150 3.74 13.30 -4.11
CA GLY A 150 5.14 12.93 -3.92
C GLY A 150 5.33 11.44 -3.60
N TYR A 151 4.45 10.57 -4.09
CA TYR A 151 4.57 9.12 -3.92
C TYR A 151 5.65 8.57 -4.83
N THR A 152 6.91 8.64 -4.38
CA THR A 152 8.04 8.17 -5.17
C THR A 152 8.33 6.69 -4.90
N ALA A 153 8.27 5.87 -5.95
CA ALA A 153 8.73 4.47 -5.92
C ALA A 153 10.07 4.35 -6.65
N LEU A 154 11.09 3.85 -5.94
CA LEU A 154 12.41 3.57 -6.49
C LEU A 154 12.48 2.12 -6.95
N LEU A 155 12.93 1.91 -8.19
CA LEU A 155 13.06 0.61 -8.83
C LEU A 155 14.54 0.29 -9.14
N GLY A 156 14.90 -0.98 -9.02
CA GLY A 156 16.21 -1.51 -9.37
C GLY A 156 17.36 -1.09 -8.44
N GLY A 157 18.50 -0.76 -9.04
CA GLY A 157 19.74 -0.42 -8.33
C GLY A 157 20.55 -1.66 -7.92
N LEU A 158 21.26 -1.57 -6.79
CA LEU A 158 22.07 -2.66 -6.24
C LEU A 158 21.46 -3.24 -4.96
N THR A 159 21.77 -4.51 -4.74
CA THR A 159 21.60 -5.22 -3.46
C THR A 159 22.69 -4.79 -2.48
N GLU A 160 22.55 -5.17 -1.21
CA GLU A 160 23.59 -4.90 -0.18
C GLU A 160 24.94 -5.51 -0.55
N SER A 161 24.96 -6.60 -1.32
CA SER A 161 26.18 -7.24 -1.82
C SER A 161 26.72 -6.62 -3.12
N GLY A 162 26.19 -5.48 -3.58
CA GLY A 162 26.63 -4.81 -4.80
C GLY A 162 26.20 -5.47 -6.12
N ARG A 163 25.34 -6.49 -6.09
CA ARG A 163 24.78 -7.12 -7.31
C ARG A 163 23.53 -6.38 -7.77
N SER A 164 23.18 -6.48 -9.06
CA SER A 164 21.92 -5.93 -9.59
C SER A 164 20.72 -6.37 -8.75
N ALA A 165 19.88 -5.41 -8.37
CA ALA A 165 18.62 -5.62 -7.67
C ALA A 165 17.40 -5.58 -8.60
N VAL A 166 17.62 -5.46 -9.91
CA VAL A 166 16.53 -5.51 -10.90
C VAL A 166 15.87 -6.88 -10.84
N ASN A 167 14.55 -6.90 -10.71
CA ASN A 167 13.76 -8.12 -10.60
C ASN A 167 12.46 -8.01 -11.42
N VAL A 168 11.66 -9.08 -11.43
CA VAL A 168 10.41 -9.13 -12.19
C VAL A 168 9.43 -8.01 -11.79
N LEU A 169 9.39 -7.64 -10.52
CA LEU A 169 8.51 -6.59 -10.02
C LEU A 169 9.00 -5.19 -10.44
N SER A 170 10.30 -5.01 -10.66
CA SER A 170 10.84 -3.78 -11.26
C SER A 170 10.21 -3.51 -12.64
N PHE A 171 10.11 -4.56 -13.48
CA PHE A 171 9.50 -4.45 -14.81
C PHE A 171 7.98 -4.30 -14.72
N LEU A 172 7.30 -5.08 -13.88
CA LEU A 172 5.85 -4.97 -13.70
C LEU A 172 5.41 -3.58 -13.22
N CYS A 173 6.21 -2.91 -12.38
CA CYS A 173 5.96 -1.53 -11.98
C CYS A 173 6.03 -0.55 -13.17
N LEU A 174 6.96 -0.75 -14.11
CA LEU A 174 7.07 0.03 -15.34
C LEU A 174 5.88 -0.24 -16.26
N ASP A 175 5.51 -1.51 -16.44
CA ASP A 175 4.36 -1.91 -17.24
C ASP A 175 3.05 -1.35 -16.68
N ALA A 176 2.88 -1.38 -15.36
CA ALA A 176 1.71 -0.81 -14.69
C ALA A 176 1.65 0.71 -14.87
N TYR A 177 2.79 1.41 -14.78
CA TYR A 177 2.85 2.84 -15.05
C TYR A 177 2.51 3.18 -16.50
N GLN A 178 3.03 2.41 -17.46
CA GLN A 178 2.69 2.57 -18.88
C GLN A 178 1.20 2.29 -19.15
N SER A 179 0.61 1.33 -18.45
CA SER A 179 -0.78 0.91 -18.65
C SER A 179 -1.78 1.87 -18.01
N VAL A 180 -1.50 2.35 -16.80
CA VAL A 180 -2.40 3.21 -16.02
C VAL A 180 -2.38 4.67 -16.50
N GLN A 181 -1.23 5.17 -16.96
CA GLN A 181 -1.08 6.52 -17.54
C GLN A 181 -1.55 7.68 -16.64
N LEU A 182 -1.48 7.49 -15.32
CA LEU A 182 -1.76 8.51 -14.31
C LEU A 182 -0.46 9.07 -13.70
N PRO A 183 -0.47 10.31 -13.18
CA PRO A 183 0.76 10.99 -12.76
C PRO A 183 1.44 10.38 -11.53
N GLN A 184 0.72 9.65 -10.67
CA GLN A 184 1.27 8.94 -9.52
C GLN A 184 1.21 7.42 -9.73
N PRO A 185 2.10 6.64 -9.08
CA PRO A 185 3.26 7.09 -8.32
C PRO A 185 4.37 7.65 -9.23
N ASN A 186 5.19 8.54 -8.70
CA ASN A 186 6.41 8.99 -9.36
C ASN A 186 7.42 7.83 -9.39
N LEU A 187 7.70 7.28 -10.57
CA LEU A 187 8.72 6.24 -10.69
C LEU A 187 10.12 6.84 -10.80
N ALA A 188 11.04 6.31 -9.99
CA ALA A 188 12.47 6.57 -10.09
C ALA A 188 13.19 5.25 -10.37
N CYS A 189 14.15 5.25 -11.30
CA CYS A 189 14.98 4.08 -11.60
C CYS A 189 16.41 4.36 -11.14
N ALA A 190 16.96 3.49 -10.29
CA ALA A 190 18.35 3.57 -9.89
C ALA A 190 19.24 2.98 -10.98
N LEU A 191 20.08 3.82 -11.60
CA LEU A 191 21.05 3.42 -12.61
C LEU A 191 22.39 3.07 -11.96
N THR A 192 22.97 1.96 -12.39
CA THR A 192 24.26 1.46 -11.91
C THR A 192 25.15 1.18 -13.12
N ARG A 193 26.46 1.36 -12.95
CA ARG A 193 27.46 1.15 -14.03
C ARG A 193 27.60 -0.30 -14.42
#